data_AF-A0A429IZ72-F1
#
_entry.id   AF-A0A429IZ72-F1
#
_cell.length_a   1.000
_cell.length_b   1.000
_cell.length_c   1.000
_cell.angle_alpha   90.00
_cell.angle_beta   90.00
_cell.angle_gamma   90.00
#
_symmetry.space_group_name_H-M   'P 1'
#
loop_
_entity.id
_entity.type
_entity.pdbx_description
1 polymer ?
#
loop_
_entity_poly.entity_id
_entity_poly.type
_entity_poly.pdbx_seq_one_letter_code
_entity_poly.pdbx_strand_id
1 'polypeptide(L)'
;MTVWAGASPYSGGWGLDWERIDGAPSRATVHRELADDAAAGTYAAEITLCPTWGEVTREARALPEPGRAVVFDTETTDLYGRTVEIAVIDAATGKKLMDTLVNPGAPISDGARWVHGITDEMVADARPFEAVLPRLRKVTKGRTICAYNTEFDRAVVLGDVQRAGKKPMHLEPEDSWYCLMQAYADWLGSHRWLRLGSSHRALGNCQSARDVLTTLSKGRGSAFTPR
;
A
#
# COMPACT_ATOMS: atom_id res chain seq x y z
N MET A 1 -9.12 -23.01 5.02
CA MET A 1 -7.98 -22.23 5.56
C MET A 1 -6.87 -22.24 4.54
N THR A 2 -6.41 -21.07 4.12
CA THR A 2 -5.20 -20.94 3.31
C THR A 2 -3.96 -21.07 4.20
N VAL A 3 -2.97 -21.84 3.74
CA VAL A 3 -1.64 -21.93 4.34
C VAL A 3 -0.61 -21.42 3.32
N TRP A 4 0.34 -20.61 3.79
CA TRP A 4 1.46 -20.09 3.02
C TRP A 4 2.75 -20.63 3.61
N ALA A 5 3.62 -21.13 2.74
CA ALA A 5 4.96 -21.56 3.12
C ALA A 5 5.95 -21.16 2.04
N GLY A 6 7.11 -20.65 2.44
CA GLY A 6 8.15 -20.23 1.51
C GLY A 6 9.52 -20.19 2.15
N ALA A 7 10.54 -20.52 1.37
CA ALA A 7 11.93 -20.34 1.75
C ALA A 7 12.36 -18.89 1.49
N SER A 8 13.02 -18.29 2.47
CA SER A 8 13.60 -16.96 2.32
C SER A 8 14.85 -17.03 1.44
N PRO A 9 14.93 -16.28 0.33
CA PRO A 9 16.16 -16.23 -0.47
C PRO A 9 17.30 -15.50 0.23
N TYR A 10 17.01 -14.78 1.34
CA TYR A 10 18.00 -14.02 2.09
C TYR A 10 18.57 -14.78 3.29
N SER A 11 17.71 -15.47 4.05
CA SER A 11 18.11 -16.22 5.24
C SER A 11 18.25 -17.73 5.01
N GLY A 12 17.77 -18.26 3.88
CA GLY A 12 17.75 -19.70 3.58
C GLY A 12 16.71 -20.51 4.38
N GLY A 13 16.14 -19.95 5.44
CA GLY A 13 15.16 -20.61 6.29
C GLY A 13 13.75 -20.65 5.70
N TRP A 14 12.97 -21.65 6.12
CA TRP A 14 11.56 -21.78 5.78
C TRP A 14 10.67 -20.97 6.73
N GLY A 15 9.69 -20.27 6.17
CA GLY A 15 8.62 -19.62 6.92
C GLY A 15 7.28 -20.27 6.61
N LEU A 16 6.41 -20.38 7.61
CA LEU A 16 5.04 -20.89 7.47
C LEU A 16 4.04 -20.01 8.23
N ASP A 17 2.94 -19.68 7.56
CA ASP A 17 1.82 -18.95 8.15
C ASP A 17 0.49 -19.40 7.56
N TRP A 18 -0.61 -19.03 8.18
CA TRP A 18 -1.97 -19.45 7.82
C TRP A 18 -3.00 -18.37 8.14
N GLU A 19 -4.22 -18.52 7.63
CA GLU A 19 -5.33 -17.62 7.96
C GLU A 19 -5.75 -17.74 9.44
N ARG A 20 -6.09 -16.61 10.07
CA ARG A 20 -6.66 -16.58 11.42
C ARG A 20 -8.18 -16.61 11.35
N ILE A 21 -8.74 -17.79 11.07
CA ILE A 21 -10.17 -18.04 11.03
C ILE A 21 -10.61 -18.90 12.22
N ASP A 22 -11.91 -18.93 12.51
CA ASP A 22 -12.47 -19.80 13.54
C ASP A 22 -12.11 -21.27 13.25
N GLY A 23 -11.57 -21.96 14.27
CA GLY A 23 -11.07 -23.33 14.14
C GLY A 23 -9.67 -23.46 13.55
N ALA A 24 -8.97 -22.37 13.22
CA ALA A 24 -7.57 -22.42 12.83
C ALA A 24 -6.67 -22.95 13.99
N PRO A 25 -5.63 -23.74 13.69
CA PRO A 25 -4.75 -24.29 14.70
C PRO A 25 -3.97 -23.17 15.39
N SER A 26 -3.69 -23.38 16.68
CA SER A 26 -2.75 -22.51 17.41
C SER A 26 -1.32 -22.75 16.93
N ARG A 27 -0.43 -21.77 17.14
CA ARG A 27 1.00 -21.93 16.83
C ARG A 27 1.61 -23.17 17.50
N ALA A 28 1.20 -23.47 18.73
CA ALA A 28 1.65 -24.67 19.45
C ALA A 28 1.16 -25.97 18.79
N THR A 29 -0.05 -25.96 18.23
CA THR A 29 -0.61 -27.10 17.50
C THR A 29 0.18 -27.35 16.22
N VAL A 30 0.40 -26.30 15.41
CA VAL A 30 1.18 -26.40 14.17
C VAL A 30 2.61 -26.86 14.45
N HIS A 31 3.25 -26.34 15.50
CA HIS A 31 4.60 -26.77 15.87
C HIS A 31 4.68 -28.27 16.20
N ARG A 32 3.71 -28.79 16.97
CA ARG A 32 3.64 -30.22 17.29
C ARG A 32 3.41 -31.05 16.03
N GLU A 33 2.46 -30.66 15.20
CA GLU A 33 2.16 -31.37 13.95
C GLU A 33 3.37 -31.41 13.00
N LEU A 34 4.14 -30.31 12.90
CA LEU A 34 5.39 -30.31 12.13
C LEU A 34 6.44 -31.25 12.71
N ALA A 35 6.58 -31.30 14.03
CA ALA A 35 7.56 -32.18 14.69
C ALA A 35 7.21 -33.66 14.53
N ASP A 36 5.92 -34.00 14.49
CA ASP A 36 5.42 -35.35 14.32
C ASP A 36 5.38 -35.80 12.84
N ASP A 37 5.58 -34.89 11.89
CA ASP A 37 5.56 -35.17 10.45
C ASP A 37 6.85 -35.87 9.98
N ALA A 38 6.70 -36.93 9.20
CA ALA A 38 7.83 -37.75 8.74
C ALA A 38 8.79 -37.02 7.78
N ALA A 39 8.32 -36.00 7.07
CA ALA A 39 9.13 -35.24 6.11
C ALA A 39 9.62 -33.91 6.70
N ALA A 40 8.80 -33.22 7.50
CA ALA A 40 9.11 -31.91 8.07
C ALA A 40 9.72 -31.98 9.49
N GLY A 41 9.56 -33.09 10.21
CA GLY A 41 9.95 -33.21 11.62
C GLY A 41 11.40 -32.89 11.91
N THR A 42 12.33 -33.36 11.07
CA THR A 42 13.76 -33.05 11.20
C THR A 42 14.07 -31.55 11.06
N TYR A 43 13.22 -30.80 10.36
CA TYR A 43 13.37 -29.36 10.11
C TYR A 43 12.43 -28.51 10.96
N ALA A 44 11.57 -29.09 11.79
CA ALA A 44 10.50 -28.38 12.48
C ALA A 44 11.02 -27.21 13.34
N ALA A 45 12.20 -27.37 13.96
CA ALA A 45 12.85 -26.31 14.73
C ALA A 45 13.42 -25.16 13.88
N GLU A 46 13.67 -25.39 12.59
CA GLU A 46 14.19 -24.40 11.65
C GLU A 46 13.08 -23.64 10.91
N ILE A 47 11.85 -24.17 10.93
CA ILE A 47 10.68 -23.53 10.31
C ILE A 47 10.19 -22.38 11.20
N THR A 48 10.28 -21.16 10.68
CA THR A 48 9.74 -19.98 11.36
C THR A 48 8.22 -19.91 11.18
N LEU A 49 7.49 -20.12 12.29
CA LEU A 49 6.04 -19.95 12.31
C LEU A 49 5.64 -18.49 12.52
N CYS A 50 4.61 -18.05 11.80
CA CYS A 50 4.06 -16.70 11.85
C CYS A 50 5.11 -15.59 11.59
N PRO A 51 5.91 -15.67 10.51
CA PRO A 51 6.92 -14.66 10.19
C PRO A 51 6.27 -13.32 9.81
N THR A 52 7.07 -12.23 9.85
CA THR A 52 6.63 -10.87 9.49
C THR A 52 5.93 -10.79 8.14
N TRP A 53 6.43 -11.48 7.10
CA TRP A 53 5.76 -11.49 5.79
C TRP A 53 4.35 -12.08 5.82
N GLY A 54 4.09 -13.01 6.74
CA GLY A 54 2.78 -13.64 6.93
C GLY A 54 1.80 -12.71 7.64
N GLU A 55 2.28 -11.89 8.57
CA GLU A 55 1.51 -10.78 9.16
C GLU A 55 1.09 -9.76 8.11
N VAL A 56 2.05 -9.26 7.32
CA VAL A 56 1.76 -8.35 6.20
C VAL A 56 0.74 -8.95 5.24
N THR A 57 0.86 -10.25 4.92
CA THR A 57 -0.09 -10.95 4.04
C THR A 57 -1.51 -10.91 4.61
N ARG A 58 -1.68 -11.16 5.91
CA ARG A 58 -3.01 -11.16 6.55
C ARG A 58 -3.63 -9.77 6.57
N GLU A 59 -2.85 -8.74 6.89
CA GLU A 59 -3.32 -7.36 6.86
C GLU A 59 -3.72 -6.95 5.45
N ALA A 60 -2.85 -7.21 4.47
CA ALA A 60 -3.07 -6.87 3.07
C ALA A 60 -4.34 -7.53 2.51
N ARG A 61 -4.66 -8.76 2.93
CA ARG A 61 -5.86 -9.50 2.48
C ARG A 61 -7.19 -8.80 2.77
N ALA A 62 -7.27 -8.04 3.86
CA ALA A 62 -8.51 -7.34 4.22
C ALA A 62 -8.72 -6.05 3.42
N LEU A 63 -7.64 -5.43 2.92
CA LEU A 63 -7.70 -4.13 2.24
C LEU A 63 -8.45 -4.15 0.89
N PRO A 64 -8.34 -5.17 0.01
CA PRO A 64 -9.10 -5.26 -1.21
C PRO A 64 -10.52 -5.83 -1.02
N GLU A 65 -11.06 -5.90 0.20
CA GLU A 65 -12.50 -6.13 0.39
C GLU A 65 -13.31 -4.87 0.00
N PRO A 66 -14.54 -5.03 -0.51
CA PRO A 66 -15.37 -3.89 -0.92
C PRO A 66 -15.52 -2.82 0.16
N GLY A 67 -15.14 -1.59 -0.17
CA GLY A 67 -15.31 -0.43 0.70
C GLY A 67 -14.32 -0.33 1.87
N ARG A 68 -13.33 -1.23 1.99
CA ARG A 68 -12.33 -1.16 3.07
C ARG A 68 -11.22 -0.17 2.83
N ALA A 69 -10.66 -0.14 1.63
CA ALA A 69 -9.50 0.68 1.31
C ALA A 69 -9.60 1.35 -0.06
N VAL A 70 -8.78 2.38 -0.24
CA VAL A 70 -8.49 3.01 -1.52
C VAL A 70 -7.00 3.09 -1.70
N VAL A 71 -6.55 3.12 -2.95
CA VAL A 71 -5.16 3.43 -3.29
C VAL A 71 -5.09 4.89 -3.74
N PHE A 72 -4.11 5.61 -3.22
CA PHE A 72 -3.93 7.05 -3.34
C PHE A 72 -2.51 7.36 -3.81
N ASP A 73 -2.38 8.38 -4.66
CA ASP A 73 -1.09 8.89 -5.12
C ASP A 73 -1.21 10.37 -5.50
N THR A 74 -0.13 11.12 -5.30
CA THR A 74 0.04 12.51 -5.75
C THR A 74 1.25 12.69 -6.64
N GLU A 75 1.13 13.61 -7.61
CA GLU A 75 2.28 14.26 -8.24
C GLU A 75 2.38 15.71 -7.72
N THR A 76 3.59 16.25 -7.63
CA THR A 76 3.86 17.52 -6.93
C THR A 76 4.76 18.48 -7.71
N THR A 77 4.74 19.77 -7.36
CA THR A 77 5.61 20.80 -7.97
C THR A 77 7.11 20.54 -7.77
N ASP A 78 7.46 19.85 -6.68
CA ASP A 78 8.81 19.44 -6.27
C ASP A 78 8.69 18.35 -5.17
N LEU A 79 9.82 17.84 -4.65
CA LEU A 79 9.85 16.70 -3.72
C LEU A 79 9.00 16.88 -2.44
N TYR A 80 8.62 18.10 -2.02
CA TYR A 80 7.66 18.29 -0.92
C TYR A 80 6.75 19.50 -1.17
N GLY A 81 6.47 19.73 -2.44
CA GLY A 81 5.83 20.94 -2.93
C GLY A 81 4.31 20.91 -2.75
N ARG A 82 3.62 21.42 -3.76
CA ARG A 82 2.16 21.43 -3.81
C ARG A 82 1.68 20.39 -4.79
N THR A 83 0.51 19.83 -4.52
CA THR A 83 -0.09 18.83 -5.40
C THR A 83 -0.43 19.42 -6.77
N VAL A 84 -0.04 18.73 -7.84
CA VAL A 84 -0.38 19.05 -9.24
C VAL A 84 -1.29 18.00 -9.87
N GLU A 85 -1.32 16.78 -9.34
CA GLU A 85 -2.23 15.72 -9.75
C GLU A 85 -2.60 14.84 -8.54
N ILE A 86 -3.86 14.40 -8.48
CA ILE A 86 -4.35 13.45 -7.47
C ILE A 86 -5.09 12.33 -8.16
N ALA A 87 -4.74 11.09 -7.82
CA ALA A 87 -5.54 9.93 -8.15
C ALA A 87 -5.97 9.16 -6.89
N VAL A 88 -7.18 8.61 -6.96
CA VAL A 88 -7.72 7.68 -5.98
C VAL A 88 -8.46 6.58 -6.72
N ILE A 89 -8.09 5.33 -6.46
CA ILE A 89 -8.78 4.16 -6.98
C ILE A 89 -9.31 3.29 -5.83
N ASP A 90 -10.41 2.59 -6.09
CA ASP A 90 -10.94 1.59 -5.17
C ASP A 90 -9.97 0.39 -5.09
N ALA A 91 -9.56 0.01 -3.88
CA ALA A 91 -8.54 -1.04 -3.71
C ALA A 91 -9.03 -2.42 -4.19
N ALA A 92 -10.32 -2.72 -3.98
CA ALA A 92 -10.91 -3.99 -4.38
C ALA A 92 -10.98 -4.14 -5.90
N THR A 93 -11.56 -3.14 -6.57
CA THR A 93 -11.92 -3.22 -8.00
C THR A 93 -10.92 -2.56 -8.94
N GLY A 94 -10.05 -1.69 -8.44
CA GLY A 94 -9.21 -0.81 -9.26
C GLY A 94 -9.99 0.32 -9.95
N LYS A 95 -11.29 0.47 -9.64
CA LYS A 95 -12.13 1.51 -10.24
C LYS A 95 -11.64 2.89 -9.84
N LYS A 96 -11.50 3.77 -10.83
CA LYS A 96 -11.17 5.18 -10.64
C LYS A 96 -12.26 5.94 -9.89
N LEU A 97 -11.93 6.47 -8.71
CA LEU A 97 -12.81 7.28 -7.88
C LEU A 97 -12.52 8.78 -8.04
N MET A 98 -11.25 9.12 -8.23
CA MET A 98 -10.74 10.46 -8.49
C MET A 98 -9.48 10.37 -9.34
N ASP A 99 -9.34 11.32 -10.26
CA ASP A 99 -8.21 11.46 -11.18
C ASP A 99 -8.35 12.85 -11.79
N THR A 100 -7.52 13.78 -11.32
CA THR A 100 -7.62 15.19 -11.68
C THR A 100 -6.29 15.89 -11.51
N LEU A 101 -6.02 16.82 -12.42
CA LEU A 101 -5.03 17.87 -12.19
C LEU A 101 -5.53 18.83 -11.10
N VAL A 102 -4.58 19.47 -10.45
CA VAL A 102 -4.79 20.48 -9.40
C VAL A 102 -3.94 21.69 -9.77
N ASN A 103 -4.51 22.88 -9.69
CA ASN A 103 -3.71 24.10 -9.80
C ASN A 103 -2.98 24.32 -8.46
N PRO A 104 -1.64 24.21 -8.43
CA PRO A 104 -0.87 24.37 -7.20
C PRO A 104 -0.77 25.83 -6.74
N GLY A 105 -1.02 26.80 -7.62
CA GLY A 105 -0.73 28.23 -7.37
C GLY A 105 0.76 28.48 -7.10
N ALA A 106 1.64 27.65 -7.67
CA ALA A 106 3.10 27.70 -7.57
C ALA A 106 3.72 27.05 -8.82
N PRO A 107 4.91 27.49 -9.27
CA PRO A 107 5.56 26.92 -10.45
C PRO A 107 5.99 25.47 -10.22
N ILE A 108 5.88 24.65 -11.27
CA ILE A 108 6.41 23.28 -11.29
C ILE A 108 7.92 23.33 -11.58
N SER A 109 8.72 22.71 -10.71
CA SER A 109 10.17 22.61 -10.93
C SER A 109 10.48 21.76 -12.16
N ASP A 110 11.59 22.06 -12.85
CA ASP A 110 12.04 21.23 -13.96
C ASP A 110 12.23 19.77 -13.52
N GLY A 111 12.81 19.53 -12.35
CA GLY A 111 12.99 18.17 -11.82
C GLY A 111 11.68 17.38 -11.72
N ALA A 112 10.63 18.00 -11.17
CA ALA A 112 9.31 17.37 -11.09
C ALA A 112 8.69 17.16 -12.47
N ARG A 113 8.74 18.17 -13.35
CA ARG A 113 8.26 18.07 -14.74
C ARG A 113 8.95 16.94 -15.51
N TRP A 114 10.26 16.72 -15.30
CA TRP A 114 10.99 15.62 -15.93
C TRP A 114 10.53 14.23 -15.44
N VAL A 115 10.04 14.13 -14.20
CA VAL A 115 9.54 12.89 -13.64
C VAL A 115 8.13 12.61 -14.17
N HIS A 116 7.18 13.52 -13.96
CA HIS A 116 5.76 13.26 -14.21
C HIS A 116 5.19 13.86 -15.50
N GLY A 117 5.94 14.74 -16.18
CA GLY A 117 5.56 15.33 -17.48
C GLY A 117 4.43 16.35 -17.42
N ILE A 118 4.08 16.90 -16.26
CA ILE A 118 3.01 17.89 -16.10
C ILE A 118 3.65 19.29 -16.17
N THR A 119 3.09 20.16 -17.01
CA THR A 119 3.57 21.52 -17.20
C THR A 119 2.70 22.53 -16.46
N ASP A 120 3.22 23.74 -16.23
CA ASP A 120 2.45 24.83 -15.62
C ASP A 120 1.19 25.16 -16.45
N GLU A 121 1.27 25.08 -17.78
CA GLU A 121 0.13 25.32 -18.68
C GLU A 121 -0.98 24.27 -18.50
N MET A 122 -0.62 23.01 -18.22
CA MET A 122 -1.61 21.94 -18.00
C MET A 122 -2.43 22.18 -16.73
N VAL A 123 -1.85 22.82 -15.72
CA VAL A 123 -2.49 23.04 -14.41
C VAL A 123 -3.04 24.46 -14.23
N ALA A 124 -2.76 25.39 -15.14
CA ALA A 124 -3.16 26.79 -15.03
C ALA A 124 -4.69 26.96 -14.84
N ASP A 125 -5.49 26.25 -15.62
CA ASP A 125 -6.95 26.29 -15.56
C ASP A 125 -7.57 25.18 -14.68
N ALA A 126 -6.72 24.36 -14.04
CA ALA A 126 -7.19 23.31 -13.15
C ALA A 126 -7.80 23.90 -11.86
N ARG A 127 -8.58 23.08 -11.15
CA ARG A 127 -9.18 23.51 -9.88
C ARG A 127 -8.09 23.58 -8.80
N PRO A 128 -8.11 24.59 -7.92
CA PRO A 128 -7.16 24.65 -6.81
C PRO A 128 -7.45 23.57 -5.76
N PHE A 129 -6.50 23.30 -4.87
CA PHE A 129 -6.58 22.19 -3.91
C PHE A 129 -7.85 22.24 -3.04
N GLU A 130 -8.22 23.40 -2.53
CA GLU A 130 -9.40 23.59 -1.69
C GLU A 130 -10.71 23.22 -2.39
N ALA A 131 -10.74 23.31 -3.72
CA ALA A 131 -11.90 22.97 -4.54
C ALA A 131 -11.99 21.46 -4.80
N VAL A 132 -10.87 20.72 -4.81
CA VAL A 132 -10.85 19.25 -4.98
C VAL A 132 -10.94 18.50 -3.64
N LEU A 133 -10.52 19.12 -2.54
CA LEU A 133 -10.50 18.54 -1.19
C LEU A 133 -11.84 17.92 -0.74
N PRO A 134 -13.03 18.52 -1.00
CA PRO A 134 -14.31 17.89 -0.65
C PRO A 134 -14.51 16.53 -1.33
N ARG A 135 -14.10 16.39 -2.59
CA ARG A 135 -14.16 15.12 -3.33
C ARG A 135 -13.15 14.12 -2.76
N LEU A 136 -11.92 14.56 -2.52
CA LEU A 136 -10.89 13.72 -1.90
C LEU A 136 -11.40 13.12 -0.59
N ARG A 137 -11.90 13.95 0.33
CA ARG A 137 -12.49 13.50 1.60
C ARG A 137 -13.64 12.52 1.37
N LYS A 138 -14.53 12.78 0.41
CA LYS A 138 -15.67 11.91 0.13
C LYS A 138 -15.22 10.51 -0.31
N VAL A 139 -14.20 10.40 -1.16
CA VAL A 139 -13.73 9.11 -1.68
C VAL A 139 -12.85 8.35 -0.68
N THR A 140 -12.17 9.04 0.24
CA THR A 140 -11.33 8.39 1.28
C THR A 140 -12.05 8.15 2.61
N LYS A 141 -13.18 8.80 2.88
CA LYS A 141 -13.87 8.71 4.19
C LYS A 141 -14.24 7.27 4.55
N GLY A 142 -13.85 6.86 5.76
CA GLY A 142 -14.17 5.56 6.34
C GLY A 142 -13.40 4.40 5.71
N ARG A 143 -12.32 4.69 4.97
CA ARG A 143 -11.48 3.72 4.28
C ARG A 143 -10.02 3.90 4.71
N THR A 144 -9.26 2.81 4.72
CA THR A 144 -7.79 2.90 4.79
C THR A 144 -7.25 3.49 3.49
N ILE A 145 -6.33 4.44 3.60
CA ILE A 145 -5.69 5.10 2.47
C ILE A 145 -4.34 4.43 2.22
N CYS A 146 -4.30 3.53 1.25
CA CYS A 146 -3.07 2.88 0.84
C CYS A 146 -2.30 3.82 -0.10
N ALA A 147 -1.09 4.20 0.27
CA ALA A 147 -0.18 4.92 -0.61
C ALA A 147 1.12 4.14 -0.70
N TYR A 148 1.89 4.34 -1.78
CA TYR A 148 3.18 3.66 -1.87
C TYR A 148 4.14 4.19 -0.81
N ASN A 149 4.27 5.51 -0.72
CA ASN A 149 5.06 6.17 0.31
C ASN A 149 4.17 7.12 1.13
N THR A 150 3.58 6.61 2.21
CA THR A 150 2.65 7.40 3.04
C THR A 150 3.32 8.60 3.70
N GLU A 151 4.61 8.54 4.03
CA GLU A 151 5.33 9.68 4.58
C GLU A 151 5.26 10.87 3.63
N PHE A 152 5.54 10.63 2.34
CA PHE A 152 5.48 11.62 1.28
C PHE A 152 4.05 12.09 1.01
N ASP A 153 3.15 11.18 0.63
CA ASP A 153 1.81 11.52 0.16
C ASP A 153 0.98 12.22 1.26
N ARG A 154 1.09 11.72 2.49
CA ARG A 154 0.41 12.33 3.64
C ARG A 154 0.99 13.71 3.94
N ALA A 155 2.32 13.89 3.93
CA ALA A 155 2.92 15.19 4.20
C ALA A 155 2.49 16.26 3.17
N VAL A 156 2.49 15.91 1.88
CA VAL A 156 2.03 16.78 0.79
C VAL A 156 0.57 17.18 0.98
N VAL A 157 -0.32 16.20 1.19
CA VAL A 157 -1.76 16.44 1.37
C VAL A 157 -2.04 17.30 2.59
N LEU A 158 -1.38 17.04 3.73
CA LEU A 158 -1.55 17.83 4.95
C LEU A 158 -1.02 19.26 4.77
N GLY A 159 0.09 19.44 4.06
CA GLY A 159 0.60 20.75 3.68
C GLY A 159 -0.39 21.54 2.82
N ASP A 160 -1.01 20.90 1.83
CA ASP A 160 -2.02 21.55 0.99
C ASP A 160 -3.32 21.85 1.74
N VAL A 161 -3.76 20.96 2.63
CA VAL A 161 -4.90 21.22 3.54
C VAL A 161 -4.62 22.45 4.41
N GLN A 162 -3.42 22.57 4.96
CA GLN A 162 -3.00 23.70 5.78
C GLN A 162 -2.97 24.99 4.96
N ARG A 163 -2.36 24.99 3.77
CA ARG A 163 -2.32 26.13 2.84
C ARG A 163 -3.72 26.60 2.44
N ALA A 164 -4.66 25.67 2.28
CA ALA A 164 -6.08 25.94 2.00
C ALA A 164 -6.87 26.48 3.20
N GLY A 165 -6.25 26.58 4.40
CA GLY A 165 -6.92 27.01 5.62
C GLY A 165 -8.03 26.06 6.07
N LYS A 166 -7.89 24.75 5.81
CA LYS A 166 -8.89 23.72 6.16
C LYS A 166 -8.34 22.78 7.25
N LYS A 167 -9.24 22.04 7.91
CA LYS A 167 -8.88 20.99 8.88
C LYS A 167 -8.62 19.65 8.17
N PRO A 168 -7.59 18.86 8.53
CA PRO A 168 -7.29 17.62 7.82
C PRO A 168 -8.30 16.48 8.05
N MET A 169 -9.02 16.46 9.17
CA MET A 169 -10.00 15.41 9.49
C MET A 169 -9.35 14.01 9.43
N HIS A 170 -9.98 13.03 8.80
CA HIS A 170 -9.47 11.66 8.67
C HIS A 170 -8.23 11.53 7.77
N LEU A 171 -7.76 12.61 7.14
CA LEU A 171 -6.47 12.60 6.43
C LEU A 171 -5.29 12.75 7.40
N GLU A 172 -5.53 13.22 8.63
CA GLU A 172 -4.48 13.48 9.64
C GLU A 172 -3.97 12.23 10.34
N PRO A 173 -4.77 11.34 10.93
CA PRO A 173 -4.21 10.24 11.73
C PRO A 173 -3.33 9.33 10.87
N GLU A 174 -2.17 8.94 11.38
CA GLU A 174 -1.27 8.01 10.69
C GLU A 174 -1.94 6.66 10.44
N ASP A 175 -2.75 6.19 11.39
CA ASP A 175 -3.55 4.96 11.29
C ASP A 175 -4.60 4.98 10.16
N SER A 176 -4.89 6.15 9.57
CA SER A 176 -5.75 6.23 8.38
C SER A 176 -5.01 5.81 7.10
N TRP A 177 -3.69 5.67 7.15
CA TRP A 177 -2.81 5.40 6.02
C TRP A 177 -2.12 4.05 6.15
N TYR A 178 -1.91 3.38 5.02
CA TYR A 178 -1.19 2.11 4.95
C TYR A 178 -0.05 2.21 3.94
N CYS A 179 1.19 2.05 4.42
CA CYS A 179 2.41 2.20 3.63
C CYS A 179 2.72 0.92 2.86
N LEU A 180 2.38 0.89 1.56
CA LEU A 180 2.61 -0.27 0.72
C LEU A 180 4.10 -0.54 0.48
N MET A 181 4.94 0.49 0.48
CA MET A 181 6.39 0.31 0.35
C MET A 181 7.00 -0.39 1.56
N GLN A 182 6.63 0.03 2.78
CA GLN A 182 7.11 -0.60 4.01
C GLN A 182 6.58 -2.04 4.10
N ALA A 183 5.27 -2.23 3.87
CA ALA A 183 4.66 -3.55 3.81
C ALA A 183 5.38 -4.45 2.79
N TYR A 184 5.71 -3.93 1.60
CA TYR A 184 6.42 -4.69 0.58
C TYR A 184 7.87 -5.01 0.95
N ALA A 185 8.57 -4.07 1.59
CA ALA A 185 9.92 -4.29 2.11
C ALA A 185 9.92 -5.40 3.16
N ASP A 186 9.02 -5.33 4.15
CA ASP A 186 8.87 -6.33 5.21
C ASP A 186 8.44 -7.69 4.64
N TRP A 187 7.54 -7.68 3.67
CA TRP A 187 7.10 -8.89 3.00
C TRP A 187 8.24 -9.57 2.23
N LEU A 188 9.13 -8.82 1.59
CA LEU A 188 10.33 -9.36 0.94
C LEU A 188 11.41 -9.76 1.95
N GLY A 189 11.45 -9.12 3.13
CA GLY A 189 12.58 -9.18 4.06
C GLY A 189 13.72 -8.23 3.68
N SER A 190 13.39 -7.13 3.00
CA SER A 190 14.34 -6.12 2.53
C SER A 190 14.40 -4.93 3.48
N HIS A 191 15.61 -4.43 3.77
CA HIS A 191 15.83 -3.17 4.48
C HIS A 191 16.08 -1.99 3.52
N ARG A 192 15.94 -2.22 2.22
CA ARG A 192 16.19 -1.22 1.17
C ARG A 192 14.90 -0.58 0.73
N TRP A 193 15.00 0.69 0.35
CA TRP A 193 13.95 1.38 -0.39
C TRP A 193 13.71 0.69 -1.74
N LEU A 194 12.45 0.34 -1.99
CA LEU A 194 12.01 -0.33 -3.21
C LEU A 194 11.29 0.69 -4.09
N ARG A 195 11.64 0.72 -5.38
CA ARG A 195 10.99 1.61 -6.35
C ARG A 195 9.65 1.01 -6.81
N LEU A 196 8.62 1.86 -6.87
CA LEU A 196 7.42 1.57 -7.64
C LEU A 196 7.72 1.88 -9.12
N GLY A 197 8.16 0.88 -9.88
CA GLY A 197 8.59 1.02 -11.29
C GLY A 197 7.45 1.36 -12.26
N SER A 198 6.90 2.57 -12.17
CA SER A 198 5.63 3.00 -12.78
C SER A 198 5.77 4.26 -13.65
N SER A 199 4.66 4.71 -14.25
CA SER A 199 4.60 5.73 -15.30
C SER A 199 4.68 7.19 -14.82
N HIS A 200 4.97 7.43 -13.53
CA HIS A 200 5.05 8.77 -12.91
C HIS A 200 3.83 9.65 -13.22
N ARG A 201 2.65 9.04 -13.18
CA ARG A 201 1.36 9.72 -13.25
C ARG A 201 0.50 9.15 -12.15
N ALA A 202 -0.25 9.97 -11.44
CA ALA A 202 -0.88 9.56 -10.19
C ALA A 202 -1.77 8.31 -10.38
N LEU A 203 -2.55 8.26 -11.47
CA LEU A 203 -3.41 7.12 -11.75
C LEU A 203 -2.63 5.83 -12.05
N GLY A 204 -1.53 5.94 -12.81
CA GLY A 204 -0.67 4.81 -13.13
C GLY A 204 0.05 4.28 -11.89
N ASN A 205 0.55 5.18 -11.04
CA ASN A 205 1.17 4.85 -9.77
C ASN A 205 0.17 4.16 -8.84
N CYS A 206 -1.07 4.66 -8.75
CA CYS A 206 -2.16 3.98 -8.03
C CYS A 206 -2.38 2.54 -8.50
N GLN A 207 -2.38 2.31 -9.81
CA GLN A 207 -2.54 0.97 -10.38
C GLN A 207 -1.36 0.06 -10.00
N SER A 208 -0.13 0.53 -10.16
CA SER A 208 1.07 -0.22 -9.74
C SER A 208 1.09 -0.50 -8.23
N ALA A 209 0.70 0.46 -7.40
CA ALA A 209 0.61 0.28 -5.95
C ALA A 209 -0.49 -0.74 -5.58
N ARG A 210 -1.62 -0.75 -6.29
CA ARG A 210 -2.63 -1.80 -6.14
C ARG A 210 -2.12 -3.18 -6.55
N ASP A 211 -1.25 -3.27 -7.56
CA ASP A 211 -0.63 -4.54 -7.95
C ASP A 211 0.31 -5.08 -6.84
N VAL A 212 1.04 -4.19 -6.16
CA VAL A 212 1.79 -4.53 -4.95
C VAL A 212 0.84 -5.06 -3.87
N LEU A 213 -0.24 -4.32 -3.55
CA LEU A 213 -1.24 -4.76 -2.57
C LEU A 213 -1.83 -6.15 -2.92
N THR A 214 -2.16 -6.36 -4.19
CA THR A 214 -2.69 -7.64 -4.70
C THR A 214 -1.67 -8.76 -4.53
N THR A 215 -0.39 -8.47 -4.75
CA THR A 215 0.72 -9.42 -4.55
C THR A 215 0.87 -9.79 -3.08
N LEU A 216 0.91 -8.80 -2.18
CA LEU A 216 0.96 -9.01 -0.73
C LEU A 216 -0.20 -9.88 -0.25
N SER A 217 -1.41 -9.59 -0.73
CA SER A 217 -2.64 -10.30 -0.36
C SER A 217 -2.61 -11.77 -0.74
N LYS A 218 -1.90 -12.15 -1.82
CA LYS A 218 -1.80 -13.56 -2.22
C LYS A 218 -0.94 -14.39 -1.28
N GLY A 219 0.01 -13.77 -0.57
CA GLY A 219 0.97 -14.43 0.31
C GLY A 219 2.21 -14.94 -0.43
N ARG A 220 3.20 -15.47 0.32
CA ARG A 220 4.44 -16.03 -0.25
C ARG A 220 4.33 -17.54 -0.50
N GLY A 221 5.06 -17.99 -1.53
CA GLY A 221 5.28 -19.40 -1.84
C GLY A 221 4.06 -20.11 -2.41
N SER A 222 3.95 -21.42 -2.18
CA SER A 222 2.85 -22.22 -2.72
C SER A 222 1.63 -22.11 -1.80
N ALA A 223 0.53 -21.54 -2.30
CA ALA A 223 -0.73 -21.56 -1.59
C ALA A 223 -1.28 -23.00 -1.57
N PHE A 224 -1.42 -23.58 -0.38
CA PHE A 224 -2.09 -24.86 -0.20
C PHE A 224 -3.49 -24.62 0.40
N THR A 225 -4.51 -25.10 -0.31
CA THR A 225 -5.87 -25.19 0.22
C THR A 225 -6.18 -26.68 0.39
N PRO A 226 -6.42 -27.16 1.62
CA PRO A 226 -6.83 -28.54 1.84
C PRO A 226 -8.08 -28.85 0.99
N ARG A 227 -8.11 -30.02 0.34
CA ARG A 227 -9.31 -30.55 -0.32
C ARG A 227 -10.26 -31.17 0.70
#